data_AF-A0A4Y2PY38-F1
#
_entry.id   AF-A0A4Y2PY38-F1
#
_cell.length_a   1.000
_cell.length_b   1.000
_cell.length_c   1.000
_cell.angle_alpha   90.00
_cell.angle_beta   90.00
_cell.angle_gamma   90.00
#
_symmetry.space_group_name_H-M   'P 1'
#
loop_
_entity.id
_entity.type
_entity.pdbx_description
1 polymer ?
#
loop_
_entity_poly.entity_id
_entity_poly.type
_entity_poly.pdbx_seq_one_letter_code
_entity_poly.pdbx_strand_id
1 'polypeptide(L)'
;MLQFASNDISTESEIAKAKIMSRRNHLHDDMRWRAVGMLQASARQSVVARELNVYRSVIHRLWNHYKRDQNASRRRGTGCRRITTTADDRYLLQCARHRRALTPDSWRRSSLLLQEGPYPAKTVSHRLNEGGPFA
;
A
#
# COMPACT_ATOMS: atom_id res chain seq x y z
N MET A 1 -17.98 41.61 -10.55
CA MET A 1 -18.70 40.36 -10.83
C MET A 1 -17.69 39.22 -10.71
N LEU A 2 -17.76 38.44 -9.63
CA LEU A 2 -16.83 37.33 -9.35
C LEU A 2 -17.37 36.05 -10.00
N GLN A 3 -16.62 35.48 -10.93
CA GLN A 3 -16.77 34.07 -11.31
C GLN A 3 -15.38 33.43 -11.31
N PHE A 4 -15.12 32.58 -10.32
CA PHE A 4 -14.01 31.65 -10.33
C PHE A 4 -14.58 30.22 -10.28
N ALA A 5 -14.28 29.49 -11.36
CA ALA A 5 -13.97 28.06 -11.43
C ALA A 5 -14.72 27.10 -10.49
N SER A 6 -15.76 26.45 -11.02
CA SER A 6 -16.33 25.20 -10.48
C SER A 6 -15.86 24.01 -11.31
N ASN A 7 -14.63 23.54 -11.11
CA ASN A 7 -14.12 22.30 -11.74
C ASN A 7 -13.57 21.25 -10.73
N ASP A 8 -13.53 21.54 -9.43
CA ASP A 8 -12.87 20.65 -8.44
C ASP A 8 -13.74 19.46 -7.96
N ILE A 9 -15.06 19.50 -8.18
CA ILE A 9 -15.99 18.50 -7.63
C ILE A 9 -15.91 17.16 -8.40
N SER A 10 -15.52 17.21 -9.68
CA SER A 10 -15.50 16.03 -10.55
C SER A 10 -14.34 15.07 -10.21
N THR A 11 -13.15 15.61 -9.96
CA THR A 11 -11.94 14.83 -9.65
C THR A 11 -11.98 14.24 -8.24
N GLU A 12 -12.55 14.95 -7.26
CA GLU A 12 -12.82 14.39 -5.93
C GLU A 12 -13.77 13.18 -6.01
N SER A 13 -14.78 13.23 -6.89
CA SER A 13 -15.75 12.15 -7.05
C SER A 13 -15.13 10.88 -7.67
N GLU A 14 -14.14 11.03 -8.56
CA GLU A 14 -13.41 9.92 -9.17
C GLU A 14 -12.37 9.31 -8.22
N ILE A 15 -11.68 10.13 -7.41
CA ILE A 15 -10.78 9.67 -6.35
C ILE A 15 -11.58 8.94 -5.26
N ALA A 16 -12.76 9.46 -4.89
CA ALA A 16 -13.68 8.79 -3.97
C ALA A 16 -14.19 7.47 -4.55
N LYS A 17 -14.62 7.43 -5.82
CA LYS A 17 -15.05 6.20 -6.51
C LYS A 17 -13.93 5.17 -6.63
N ALA A 18 -12.70 5.56 -6.96
CA ALA A 18 -11.54 4.67 -7.02
C ALA A 18 -11.18 4.11 -5.63
N LYS A 19 -11.31 4.92 -4.57
CA LYS A 19 -11.14 4.51 -3.17
C LYS A 19 -12.25 3.56 -2.69
N ILE A 20 -13.47 3.72 -3.20
CA ILE A 20 -14.62 2.84 -2.95
C ILE A 20 -14.44 1.49 -3.66
N MET A 21 -13.99 1.49 -4.93
CA MET A 21 -13.83 0.26 -5.73
C MET A 21 -12.70 -0.67 -5.24
N SER A 22 -11.68 -0.16 -4.54
CA SER A 22 -10.60 -0.97 -3.98
C SER A 22 -10.97 -1.73 -2.68
N ARG A 23 -12.14 -1.47 -2.08
CA ARG A 23 -12.49 -1.94 -0.72
C ARG A 23 -13.44 -3.13 -0.73
N ARG A 24 -13.08 -4.22 -1.38
CA ARG A 24 -14.00 -5.36 -1.59
C ARG A 24 -14.53 -6.09 -0.34
N ASN A 25 -14.10 -5.81 0.91
CA ASN A 25 -14.63 -6.49 2.13
C ASN A 25 -14.36 -5.73 3.46
N HIS A 26 -14.40 -4.39 3.47
CA HIS A 26 -13.95 -3.62 4.65
C HIS A 26 -15.09 -2.86 5.33
N LEU A 27 -15.25 -3.08 6.65
CA LEU A 27 -16.10 -2.25 7.49
C LEU A 27 -15.56 -0.81 7.50
N HIS A 28 -16.44 0.18 7.28
CA HIS A 28 -16.09 1.59 7.25
C HIS A 28 -15.52 2.05 8.60
N ASP A 29 -14.59 3.03 8.58
CA ASP A 29 -13.95 3.51 9.80
C ASP A 29 -14.94 4.13 10.79
N ASP A 30 -15.99 4.80 10.30
CA ASP A 30 -17.06 5.34 11.15
C ASP A 30 -17.83 4.23 11.90
N MET A 31 -18.15 3.15 11.19
CA MET A 31 -18.81 1.98 11.80
C MET A 31 -17.89 1.27 12.80
N ARG A 32 -16.57 1.27 12.57
CA ARG A 32 -15.59 0.70 13.49
C ARG A 32 -15.52 1.49 14.80
N TRP A 33 -15.44 2.82 14.72
CA TRP A 33 -15.41 3.67 15.92
C TRP A 33 -16.73 3.60 16.69
N ARG A 34 -17.87 3.59 15.99
CA ARG A 34 -19.18 3.40 16.63
C ARG A 34 -19.31 2.03 17.31
N ALA A 35 -18.85 0.95 16.67
CA ALA A 35 -18.83 -0.38 17.28
C ALA A 35 -17.95 -0.43 18.55
N VAL A 36 -16.76 0.18 18.50
CA VAL A 36 -15.84 0.22 19.64
C VAL A 36 -16.46 0.98 20.81
N GLY A 37 -17.09 2.13 20.57
CA GLY A 37 -17.78 2.90 21.62
C GLY A 37 -18.86 2.09 22.32
N MET A 38 -19.68 1.34 21.56
CA MET A 38 -20.70 0.46 22.13
C MET A 38 -20.08 -0.69 22.95
N LEU A 39 -18.99 -1.29 22.46
CA LEU A 39 -18.30 -2.38 23.17
C LEU A 39 -17.61 -1.90 24.46
N GLN A 40 -17.09 -0.68 24.48
CA GLN A 40 -16.56 -0.04 25.70
C GLN A 40 -17.68 0.26 26.72
N ALA A 41 -18.88 0.60 26.25
CA ALA A 41 -20.09 0.72 27.07
C ALA A 41 -20.67 -0.64 27.53
N SER A 42 -19.89 -1.73 27.46
CA SER A 42 -20.27 -3.10 27.85
C SER A 42 -21.43 -3.70 27.04
N ALA A 43 -21.71 -3.21 25.82
CA ALA A 43 -22.70 -3.83 24.95
C ALA A 43 -22.24 -5.22 24.48
N ARG A 44 -23.19 -6.17 24.43
CA ARG A 44 -22.92 -7.52 23.90
C ARG A 44 -22.59 -7.43 22.41
N GLN A 45 -21.56 -8.17 21.96
CA GLN A 45 -21.15 -8.21 20.55
C GLN A 45 -22.29 -8.55 19.57
N SER A 46 -23.26 -9.37 19.99
CA SER A 46 -24.44 -9.71 19.19
C SER A 46 -25.39 -8.52 18.98
N VAL A 47 -25.51 -7.64 19.97
CA VAL A 47 -26.32 -6.42 19.88
C VAL A 47 -25.66 -5.44 18.93
N VAL A 48 -24.35 -5.23 19.06
CA VAL A 48 -23.56 -4.37 18.16
C VAL A 48 -23.61 -4.86 16.71
N ALA A 49 -23.55 -6.19 16.51
CA ALA A 49 -23.68 -6.81 15.20
C ALA A 49 -25.05 -6.55 14.56
N ARG A 50 -26.15 -6.66 15.34
CA ARG A 50 -27.51 -6.37 14.88
C ARG A 50 -27.71 -4.88 14.58
N GLU A 51 -27.21 -4.00 15.44
CA GLU A 51 -27.31 -2.55 15.30
C GLU A 51 -26.61 -2.04 14.03
N LEU A 52 -25.43 -2.60 13.72
CA LEU A 52 -24.64 -2.20 12.56
C LEU A 52 -24.95 -3.02 11.30
N ASN A 53 -25.87 -3.99 11.38
CA ASN A 53 -26.17 -4.96 10.33
C ASN A 53 -24.91 -5.65 9.76
N VAL A 54 -23.99 -6.05 10.64
CA VAL A 54 -22.73 -6.71 10.30
C VAL A 54 -22.65 -8.07 10.97
N TYR A 55 -22.00 -9.04 10.31
CA TYR A 55 -21.70 -10.32 10.93
C TYR A 55 -20.93 -10.16 12.25
N ARG A 56 -21.34 -10.95 13.26
CA ARG A 56 -20.68 -11.01 14.58
C ARG A 56 -19.19 -11.30 14.49
N SER A 57 -18.74 -12.06 13.48
CA SER A 57 -17.33 -12.35 13.22
C SER A 57 -16.49 -11.09 12.94
N VAL A 58 -17.08 -10.08 12.30
CA VAL A 58 -16.42 -8.80 12.01
C VAL A 58 -16.25 -8.00 13.30
N ILE A 59 -17.29 -7.92 14.13
CA ILE A 59 -17.24 -7.25 15.44
C ILE A 59 -16.24 -7.93 16.37
N HIS A 60 -16.21 -9.27 16.39
CA HIS A 60 -15.25 -10.03 17.18
C HIS A 60 -13.79 -9.73 16.77
N ARG A 61 -13.50 -9.75 15.45
CA ARG A 61 -12.17 -9.41 14.93
C ARG A 61 -11.77 -7.98 15.25
N LEU A 62 -12.71 -7.04 15.11
CA LEU A 62 -12.50 -5.64 15.45
C LEU A 62 -12.18 -5.45 16.93
N TRP A 63 -12.94 -6.09 17.83
CA TRP A 63 -12.70 -5.99 19.27
C TRP A 63 -11.35 -6.56 19.68
N ASN A 64 -10.96 -7.71 19.12
CA ASN A 64 -9.65 -8.30 19.39
C ASN A 64 -8.50 -7.41 18.88
N HIS A 65 -8.67 -6.77 17.72
CA HIS A 65 -7.70 -5.80 17.22
C HIS A 65 -7.59 -4.58 18.14
N TYR A 66 -8.73 -4.02 18.55
CA TYR A 66 -8.78 -2.85 19.42
C TYR A 66 -8.13 -3.12 20.79
N LYS A 67 -8.37 -4.28 21.40
CA LYS A 67 -7.71 -4.67 22.65
C LYS A 67 -6.19 -4.74 22.54
N ARG A 68 -5.65 -5.12 21.37
CA ARG A 68 -4.21 -5.27 21.17
C ARG A 68 -3.54 -3.94 20.83
N ASP A 69 -4.15 -3.18 19.94
CA ASP A 69 -3.52 -2.03 19.29
C ASP A 69 -4.11 -0.67 19.74
N GLN A 70 -5.14 -0.67 20.61
CA GLN A 70 -5.94 0.49 21.03
C GLN A 70 -6.42 1.37 19.86
N ASN A 71 -6.58 0.75 18.69
CA ASN A 71 -6.91 1.45 17.47
C ASN A 71 -8.01 0.68 16.73
N ALA A 72 -9.08 1.39 16.37
CA ALA A 72 -10.17 0.84 15.58
C ALA A 72 -9.88 0.91 14.07
N SER A 73 -9.02 1.87 13.68
CA SER A 73 -8.64 2.09 12.29
C SER A 73 -7.71 0.99 11.79
N ARG A 74 -7.81 0.69 10.50
CA ARG A 74 -6.91 -0.27 9.86
C ARG A 74 -5.52 0.32 9.76
N ARG A 75 -4.51 -0.35 10.33
CA ARG A 75 -3.10 -0.04 10.01
C ARG A 75 -2.88 -0.17 8.51
N ARG A 76 -2.28 0.85 7.87
CA ARG A 76 -1.73 0.66 6.52
C ARG A 76 -0.72 -0.47 6.63
N GLY A 77 -0.96 -1.55 5.88
CA GLY A 77 -0.03 -2.67 5.87
C GLY A 77 1.35 -2.12 5.55
N THR A 78 2.33 -2.43 6.39
CA THR A 78 3.72 -2.31 5.98
C THR A 78 3.85 -3.15 4.71
N GLY A 79 4.33 -2.53 3.63
CA GLY A 79 4.56 -3.25 2.38
C GLY A 79 5.48 -4.45 2.63
N CYS A 80 5.56 -5.34 1.64
CA CYS A 80 6.51 -6.46 1.69
C CYS A 80 7.93 -5.92 1.96
N ARG A 81 8.65 -6.52 2.91
CA ARG A 81 10.02 -6.15 3.24
C ARG A 81 10.88 -6.31 1.99
N ARG A 82 11.53 -5.23 1.59
CA ARG A 82 12.34 -5.23 0.37
C ARG A 82 13.56 -6.12 0.55
N ILE A 83 13.82 -6.95 -0.46
CA ILE A 83 14.93 -7.90 -0.48
C ILE A 83 16.25 -7.16 -0.78
N THR A 84 16.21 -6.14 -1.65
CA THR A 84 17.35 -5.28 -2.00
C THR A 84 17.52 -4.14 -1.00
N THR A 85 18.76 -3.84 -0.61
CA THR A 85 19.13 -2.71 0.24
C THR A 85 19.37 -1.44 -0.60
N THR A 86 19.34 -0.26 0.02
CA THR A 86 19.67 1.03 -0.65
C THR A 86 21.07 1.06 -1.26
N ALA A 87 22.03 0.29 -0.72
CA ALA A 87 23.36 0.15 -1.32
C ALA A 87 23.30 -0.60 -2.65
N ASP A 88 22.54 -1.71 -2.71
CA ASP A 88 22.36 -2.52 -3.91
C ASP A 88 21.69 -1.71 -5.02
N ASP A 89 20.73 -0.86 -4.69
CA ASP A 89 20.09 0.03 -5.66
C ASP A 89 21.06 0.99 -6.32
N ARG A 90 21.92 1.62 -5.52
CA ARG A 90 22.91 2.57 -6.02
C ARG A 90 23.92 1.86 -6.91
N TYR A 91 24.33 0.65 -6.52
CA TYR A 91 25.19 -0.20 -7.35
C TYR A 91 24.52 -0.55 -8.68
N LEU A 92 23.27 -1.00 -8.65
CA LEU A 92 22.50 -1.33 -9.86
C LEU A 92 22.32 -0.12 -10.79
N LEU A 93 22.03 1.05 -10.23
CA LEU A 93 21.86 2.29 -11.00
C LEU A 93 23.20 2.75 -11.60
N GLN A 94 24.31 2.62 -10.86
CA GLN A 94 25.64 2.93 -11.35
C GLN A 94 26.06 1.96 -12.47
N CYS A 95 25.83 0.66 -12.30
CA CYS A 95 26.04 -0.34 -13.35
C CYS A 95 25.23 -0.01 -14.60
N ALA A 96 23.96 0.36 -14.45
CA ALA A 96 23.10 0.73 -15.58
C ALA A 96 23.56 2.02 -16.30
N ARG A 97 24.02 3.03 -15.54
CA ARG A 97 24.63 4.26 -16.10
C ARG A 97 25.91 3.95 -16.86
N HIS A 98 26.78 3.10 -16.31
CA HIS A 98 27.99 2.65 -16.99
C HIS A 98 27.67 1.81 -18.24
N ARG A 99 26.59 1.00 -18.20
CA ARG A 99 26.05 0.21 -19.32
C ARG A 99 25.64 1.05 -20.53
N ARG A 100 25.24 2.32 -20.33
CA ARG A 100 24.92 3.26 -21.42
C ARG A 100 26.16 3.76 -22.17
N ALA A 101 27.35 3.63 -21.56
CA ALA A 101 28.60 4.15 -22.10
C ALA A 101 29.51 3.08 -22.72
N LEU A 102 29.14 1.78 -22.69
CA LEU A 102 30.02 0.67 -23.10
C LEU A 102 29.55 -0.08 -24.37
N THR A 103 30.53 -0.64 -25.08
CA THR A 103 30.43 -1.40 -26.34
C THR A 103 29.62 -2.71 -26.18
N PRO A 104 28.86 -3.18 -27.19
CA PRO A 104 27.92 -4.32 -27.08
C PRO A 104 28.47 -5.68 -26.62
N ASP A 105 29.78 -5.93 -26.66
CA ASP A 105 30.35 -7.20 -26.20
C ASP A 105 30.55 -7.27 -24.68
N SER A 106 30.64 -6.12 -24.01
CA SER A 106 30.64 -6.04 -22.53
C SER A 106 29.31 -6.47 -21.90
N TRP A 107 28.24 -6.43 -22.70
CA TRP A 107 26.85 -6.63 -22.30
C TRP A 107 26.57 -8.04 -21.77
N ARG A 108 27.18 -9.07 -22.39
CA ARG A 108 27.03 -10.47 -21.96
C ARG A 108 27.69 -10.75 -20.61
N ARG A 109 28.91 -10.23 -20.39
CA ARG A 109 29.67 -10.48 -19.15
C ARG A 109 29.02 -9.81 -17.94
N SER A 110 28.54 -8.57 -18.09
CA SER A 110 27.85 -7.87 -17.00
C SER A 110 26.44 -8.43 -16.75
N SER A 111 25.75 -8.92 -17.77
CA SER A 111 24.44 -9.56 -17.59
C SER A 111 24.54 -10.87 -16.80
N LEU A 112 25.62 -11.64 -17.00
CA LEU A 112 25.93 -12.79 -16.16
C LEU A 112 26.17 -12.35 -14.72
N LEU A 113 27.03 -11.36 -14.46
CA LEU A 113 27.30 -10.87 -13.09
C LEU A 113 26.07 -10.33 -12.34
N LEU A 114 25.09 -9.73 -13.04
CA LEU A 114 23.81 -9.33 -12.44
C LEU A 114 22.84 -10.51 -12.23
N GLN A 115 22.97 -11.57 -13.02
CA GLN A 115 22.19 -12.81 -12.92
C GLN A 115 22.75 -13.74 -11.84
N GLU A 116 24.05 -13.63 -11.52
CA GLU A 116 24.74 -14.30 -10.41
C GLU A 116 24.49 -13.64 -9.03
N GLY A 117 23.80 -12.50 -8.98
CA GLY A 117 23.41 -11.86 -7.72
C GLY A 117 22.22 -12.60 -7.06
N PRO A 118 22.01 -12.45 -5.73
CA PRO A 118 20.92 -13.14 -5.01
C PRO A 118 19.50 -12.63 -5.38
N TYR A 119 19.37 -11.80 -6.42
CA TYR A 119 18.14 -11.08 -6.76
C TYR A 119 17.52 -11.59 -8.06
N PRO A 120 16.21 -11.91 -8.07
CA PRO A 120 15.52 -12.27 -9.30
C PRO A 120 15.61 -11.18 -10.37
N ALA A 121 15.76 -11.56 -11.65
CA ALA A 121 15.83 -10.61 -12.76
C ALA A 121 14.65 -9.61 -12.79
N LYS A 122 13.44 -10.08 -12.47
CA LYS A 122 12.24 -9.23 -12.34
C LYS A 122 12.39 -8.11 -11.30
N THR A 123 13.08 -8.40 -10.19
CA THR A 123 13.33 -7.44 -9.11
C THR A 123 14.25 -6.35 -9.60
N VAL A 124 15.36 -6.73 -10.26
CA VAL A 124 16.33 -5.81 -10.86
C VAL A 124 15.67 -4.91 -11.91
N SER A 125 14.85 -5.47 -12.82
CA SER A 125 14.10 -4.68 -13.81
C SER A 125 13.18 -3.66 -13.15
N HIS A 126 12.47 -4.05 -12.08
CA HIS A 126 11.62 -3.12 -11.34
C HIS A 126 12.43 -2.01 -10.69
N ARG A 127 13.61 -2.31 -10.12
CA ARG A 127 14.53 -1.30 -9.53
C ARG A 127 15.01 -0.27 -10.57
N LEU A 128 15.40 -0.75 -11.75
CA LEU A 128 15.91 0.13 -12.82
C LEU A 128 14.82 1.05 -13.38
N ASN A 129 13.56 0.61 -13.38
CA ASN A 129 12.42 1.42 -13.79
C ASN A 129 11.97 2.39 -12.69
N GLU A 130 12.04 2.00 -11.42
CA GLU A 130 11.75 2.89 -10.27
C GLU A 130 12.77 4.02 -10.13
N GLY A 131 14.06 3.76 -10.39
CA GLY A 131 15.15 4.75 -10.29
C GLY A 131 15.37 5.59 -11.55
N GLY A 132 14.35 5.72 -12.40
CA GLY A 132 14.39 6.49 -13.66
C GLY A 132 14.69 7.99 -13.44
N PRO A 133 15.07 8.73 -14.51
CA PRO A 133 15.68 10.07 -14.44
C PRO A 133 14.73 11.22 -14.06
N PHE A 134 13.64 10.96 -13.34
CA PHE A 134 12.62 11.94 -12.97
C PHE A 134 12.39 12.03 -11.44
N ALA A 135 13.44 11.81 -10.65
CA ALA A 135 13.47 12.12 -9.22
C ALA A 135 14.52 13.20 -8.94
#